data_AF-A0ABD6LQB6-F1
#
_entry.id   AF-A0ABD6LQB6-F1
#
_cell.length_a   1.000
_cell.length_b   1.000
_cell.length_c   1.000
_cell.angle_alpha   90.00
_cell.angle_beta   90.00
_cell.angle_gamma   90.00
#
_symmetry.space_group_name_H-M   'P 1'
#
loop_
_entity.id
_entity.type
_entity.pdbx_description
1 polymer ?
#
loop_
_entity_poly.entity_id
_entity_poly.type
_entity_poly.pdbx_seq_one_letter_code
_entity_poly.pdbx_strand_id
1 'polypeptide(L)'
;MDKVSGRLTVFFEEPFWIGVFERISEGKLSVCKVTFGAEPKDYEIYDFVLKNYYRLKFSSQQALKLQQEQLKTERKAVSREQREAEKQRQFELKRQKRKEKHRGR
;
A
#
# COMPACT_ATOMS: atom_id res chain seq x y z
N MET A 1 12.31 29.42 -9.32
CA MET A 1 12.72 28.17 -8.66
C MET A 1 11.80 27.99 -7.48
N ASP A 2 10.97 26.95 -7.51
CA ASP A 2 10.10 26.65 -6.38
C ASP A 2 10.93 26.17 -5.20
N LYS A 3 10.70 26.76 -4.03
CA LYS A 3 11.44 26.44 -2.81
C LYS A 3 10.99 25.05 -2.34
N VAL A 4 11.92 24.09 -2.37
CA VAL A 4 11.75 22.78 -1.74
C VAL A 4 12.49 22.80 -0.41
N SER A 5 11.81 22.40 0.66
CA SER A 5 12.45 22.19 1.97
C SER A 5 12.36 20.73 2.38
N GLY A 6 13.45 20.21 2.93
CA GLY A 6 13.55 18.85 3.45
C GLY A 6 13.96 18.81 4.92
N ARG A 7 13.42 17.87 5.69
CA ARG A 7 13.85 17.54 7.05
C ARG A 7 14.00 16.02 7.19
N LEU A 8 15.04 15.56 7.87
CA LEU A 8 15.19 14.17 8.29
C LEU A 8 15.09 14.12 9.81
N THR A 9 14.18 13.31 10.31
CA THR A 9 14.06 13.00 11.74
C THR A 9 14.46 11.55 11.95
N VAL A 10 15.41 11.29 12.84
CA VAL A 10 15.87 9.94 13.19
C VAL A 10 15.49 9.66 14.64
N PHE A 11 14.82 8.54 14.88
CA PHE A 11 14.39 8.14 16.21
C PHE A 11 14.37 6.62 16.36
N PHE A 12 14.33 6.15 17.59
CA PHE A 12 14.27 4.72 17.91
C PHE A 12 12.80 4.26 18.02
N GLU A 13 12.43 3.24 17.26
CA GLU A 13 11.15 2.54 17.31
C GLU A 13 11.45 1.04 17.42
N GLU A 14 11.20 0.44 18.58
CA GLU A 14 11.65 -0.93 18.87
C GLU A 14 11.29 -1.92 17.74
N PRO A 15 12.25 -2.72 17.23
CA PRO A 15 13.64 -2.89 17.65
C PRO A 15 14.67 -2.08 16.83
N PHE A 16 14.26 -1.06 16.07
CA PHE A 16 15.08 -0.43 15.05
C PHE A 16 15.17 1.10 15.14
N TRP A 17 16.25 1.65 14.62
CA TRP A 17 16.33 3.07 14.31
C TRP A 17 15.67 3.39 12.97
N ILE A 18 14.80 4.38 13.00
CA ILE A 18 13.95 4.79 11.89
C ILE A 18 14.28 6.23 11.49
N GLY A 19 14.41 6.46 10.19
CA GLY A 19 14.50 7.79 9.59
C GLY A 19 13.20 8.15 8.87
N VAL A 20 12.66 9.33 9.15
CA VAL A 20 11.53 9.91 8.43
C VAL A 20 11.99 11.17 7.70
N PHE A 21 11.94 11.11 6.37
CA PHE A 21 12.17 12.25 5.49
C PHE A 21 10.86 12.98 5.24
N GLU A 22 10.79 14.26 5.56
CA GLU A 22 9.71 15.15 5.24
C GLU A 22 10.16 16.10 4.13
N ARG A 23 9.39 16.18 3.05
CA ARG A 23 9.64 17.07 1.92
C ARG A 23 8.41 17.94 1.71
N ILE A 24 8.60 19.26 1.73
CA ILE A 24 7.56 20.25 1.42
C ILE A 24 7.92 20.94 0.11
N SER A 25 7.02 20.85 -0.85
CA SER A 25 7.12 21.52 -2.16
C SER A 25 5.74 22.06 -2.52
N GLU A 26 5.64 23.33 -2.90
CA GLU A 26 4.37 23.99 -3.27
C GLU A 26 3.27 23.83 -2.18
N GLY A 27 3.66 23.88 -0.91
CA GLY A 27 2.75 23.66 0.22
C GLY A 27 2.27 22.21 0.40
N LYS A 28 2.74 21.27 -0.41
CA LYS A 28 2.40 19.84 -0.31
C LYS A 28 3.47 19.09 0.45
N LEU A 29 3.07 18.43 1.54
CA LEU A 29 3.93 17.53 2.31
C LEU A 29 3.96 16.14 1.67
N SER A 30 5.17 15.59 1.52
CA SER A 30 5.41 14.19 1.18
C SER A 30 6.41 13.59 2.15
N VAL A 31 6.23 12.32 2.52
CA VAL A 31 7.06 11.65 3.52
C VAL A 31 7.65 10.34 3.01
N CYS A 32 8.83 9.96 3.49
CA CYS A 32 9.44 8.66 3.23
C CYS A 32 10.03 8.08 4.52
N LYS A 33 9.68 6.83 4.85
CA LYS A 33 10.25 6.10 5.98
C LYS A 33 11.40 5.22 5.51
N VAL A 34 12.50 5.24 6.26
CA VAL A 34 13.68 4.37 6.09
C VAL A 34 13.97 3.68 7.42
N THR A 35 14.31 2.40 7.37
CA THR A 35 14.77 1.64 8.54
C THR A 35 16.29 1.52 8.46
N PHE A 36 17.01 2.07 9.44
CA PHE A 36 18.46 1.95 9.56
C PHE A 36 18.87 0.66 10.29
N GLY A 37 17.99 0.12 11.15
CA GLY A 37 18.28 -1.06 11.94
C GLY A 37 19.00 -0.67 13.24
N ALA A 38 20.32 -0.75 13.25
CA ALA A 38 21.14 -0.28 14.39
C ALA A 38 21.17 1.25 14.47
N GLU A 39 21.66 1.79 15.59
CA GLU A 39 21.87 3.23 15.77
C GLU A 39 22.85 3.75 14.72
N PRO A 40 22.41 4.59 13.76
CA PRO A 40 23.27 5.05 12.70
C PRO A 40 24.13 6.21 13.22
N LYS A 41 25.40 6.22 12.85
CA LYS A 41 26.26 7.39 13.09
C LYS A 41 25.99 8.47 12.06
N ASP A 42 26.33 9.71 12.39
CA ASP A 42 26.09 10.87 11.52
C ASP A 42 26.65 10.70 10.11
N TYR A 43 27.84 10.09 9.98
CA TYR A 43 28.46 9.86 8.67
C TYR A 43 27.70 8.82 7.83
N GLU A 44 27.07 7.82 8.46
CA GLU A 44 26.27 6.81 7.77
C GLU A 44 24.97 7.42 7.27
N ILE A 45 24.35 8.28 8.07
CA ILE A 45 23.18 9.07 7.67
C ILE A 45 23.55 9.96 6.48
N TYR A 46 24.66 10.70 6.58
CA TYR A 46 25.11 11.59 5.52
C TYR A 46 25.37 10.85 4.21
N ASP A 47 26.11 9.74 4.26
CA ASP A 47 26.40 8.88 3.10
C ASP A 47 25.12 8.30 2.49
N PHE A 48 24.19 7.83 3.34
CA PHE A 48 22.90 7.34 2.90
C PHE A 48 22.12 8.38 2.13
N VAL A 49 22.04 9.62 2.64
CA VAL A 49 21.34 10.73 1.99
C VAL A 49 21.96 11.02 0.63
N LEU A 50 23.29 11.18 0.56
CA LEU A 50 23.96 11.48 -0.70
C LEU A 50 23.73 10.41 -1.78
N LYS A 51 23.77 9.12 -1.40
CA LYS A 51 23.67 8.01 -2.35
C LYS A 51 22.24 7.63 -2.71
N ASN A 52 21.28 7.80 -1.79
CA ASN A 52 19.95 7.19 -1.92
C ASN A 52 18.80 8.18 -1.99
N TYR A 53 18.99 9.47 -1.68
CA TYR A 53 17.87 10.42 -1.56
C TYR A 53 16.96 10.46 -2.80
N TYR A 54 17.54 10.52 -4.01
CA TYR A 54 16.77 10.56 -5.27
C TYR A 54 16.03 9.25 -5.59
N ARG A 55 16.38 8.15 -4.92
CA ARG A 55 15.73 6.84 -5.05
C ARG A 55 14.61 6.64 -4.02
N LEU A 56 14.48 7.53 -3.04
CA LEU A 56 13.46 7.44 -2.01
C LEU A 56 12.06 7.63 -2.61
N LYS A 57 11.15 6.74 -2.23
CA LYS A 57 9.76 6.81 -2.64
C LYS A 57 8.97 7.61 -1.61
N PHE A 58 8.68 8.85 -1.95
CA PHE A 58 7.86 9.74 -1.12
C PHE A 58 6.38 9.47 -1.36
N SER A 59 5.64 9.34 -0.26
CA SER A 59 4.18 9.22 -0.24
C SER A 59 3.58 10.52 0.26
N SER A 60 2.65 11.10 -0.49
CA SER A 60 1.84 12.21 0.00
C SER A 60 0.59 11.68 0.69
N GLN A 61 0.07 12.41 1.68
CA GLN A 61 -1.15 12.00 2.38
C GLN A 61 -2.37 11.91 1.44
N GLN A 62 -2.41 12.77 0.41
CA GLN A 62 -3.43 12.73 -0.63
C GLN A 62 -3.32 11.47 -1.50
N ALA A 63 -2.10 11.13 -1.94
CA ALA A 63 -1.86 9.92 -2.73
C ALA A 63 -2.24 8.65 -1.94
N LEU A 64 -1.93 8.61 -0.64
CA LEU A 64 -2.28 7.48 0.22
C LEU A 64 -3.80 7.31 0.36
N LYS A 65 -4.54 8.40 0.53
CA LYS A 65 -6.02 8.36 0.59
C LYS A 65 -6.61 7.83 -0.71
N LEU A 66 -6.16 8.35 -1.85
CA LEU A 66 -6.64 7.92 -3.16
C LEU A 66 -6.37 6.42 -3.40
N GLN A 67 -5.15 5.96 -3.08
CA GLN A 67 -4.79 4.55 -3.21
C GLN A 67 -5.68 3.65 -2.33
N GLN A 68 -5.98 4.06 -1.09
CA GLN A 68 -6.86 3.31 -0.21
C GLN A 68 -8.30 3.23 -0.75
N GLU A 69 -8.82 4.29 -1.35
CA GLU A 69 -10.16 4.30 -1.95
C GLU A 69 -10.25 3.41 -3.19
N GLN A 70 -9.22 3.42 -4.04
CA GLN A 70 -9.10 2.52 -5.18
C GLN A 70 -9.09 1.06 -4.73
N LEU A 71 -8.22 0.70 -3.78
CA LEU A 71 -8.13 -0.66 -3.25
C LEU A 71 -9.44 -1.14 -2.61
N LYS A 72 -10.16 -0.26 -1.90
CA LYS A 72 -11.49 -0.58 -1.34
C LYS A 72 -12.50 -0.89 -2.46
N THR A 73 -12.45 -0.15 -3.55
CA THR A 73 -13.36 -0.30 -4.69
C THR A 73 -13.09 -1.61 -5.42
N GLU A 74 -11.83 -1.92 -5.70
CA GLU A 74 -11.39 -3.18 -6.32
C GLU A 74 -11.80 -4.39 -5.48
N ARG A 75 -11.50 -4.37 -4.17
CA ARG A 75 -11.90 -5.45 -3.25
C ARG A 75 -13.41 -5.70 -3.26
N LYS A 76 -14.21 -4.63 -3.33
CA LYS A 76 -15.67 -4.73 -3.40
C LYS A 76 -16.15 -5.32 -4.72
N ALA A 77 -15.51 -4.97 -5.84
CA ALA A 77 -15.80 -5.56 -7.15
C ALA A 77 -15.49 -7.06 -7.18
N VAL A 78 -14.28 -7.43 -6.77
CA VAL A 78 -13.85 -8.85 -6.69
C VAL A 78 -14.79 -9.67 -5.80
N SER A 79 -15.15 -9.13 -4.62
CA SER A 79 -16.06 -9.83 -3.71
C SER A 79 -17.47 -10.02 -4.29
N ARG A 80 -17.95 -9.10 -5.13
CA ARG A 80 -19.24 -9.23 -5.83
C ARG A 80 -19.18 -10.31 -6.90
N GLU A 81 -18.16 -10.27 -7.74
CA GLU A 81 -17.95 -11.25 -8.81
C GLU A 81 -17.84 -12.67 -8.25
N GLN A 82 -17.08 -12.87 -7.17
CA GLN A 82 -16.97 -14.17 -6.50
C GLN A 82 -18.33 -14.67 -5.99
N ARG A 83 -19.17 -13.80 -5.42
CA ARG A 83 -20.51 -14.18 -4.95
C ARG A 83 -21.44 -14.53 -6.11
N GLU A 84 -21.35 -13.81 -7.22
CA GLU A 84 -22.15 -14.08 -8.42
C GLU A 84 -21.75 -15.40 -9.06
N ALA A 85 -20.44 -15.64 -9.20
CA ALA A 85 -19.90 -16.91 -9.69
C ALA A 85 -20.32 -18.09 -8.81
N GLU A 86 -20.24 -17.96 -7.47
CA GLU A 86 -20.68 -19.01 -6.56
C GLU A 86 -22.19 -19.24 -6.66
N LYS A 87 -23.02 -18.18 -6.76
CA LYS A 87 -24.47 -18.33 -6.96
C LYS A 87 -24.79 -19.05 -8.27
N GLN A 88 -24.11 -18.70 -9.36
CA GLN A 88 -24.27 -19.33 -10.67
C GLN A 88 -23.94 -20.83 -10.60
N ARG A 89 -22.80 -21.16 -9.97
CA ARG A 89 -22.35 -22.53 -9.74
C ARG A 89 -23.38 -23.33 -8.92
N GLN A 90 -23.87 -22.76 -7.82
CA GLN A 90 -24.89 -23.41 -6.99
C GLN A 90 -26.21 -23.63 -7.75
N PHE A 91 -26.59 -22.68 -8.60
CA PHE A 91 -27.78 -22.81 -9.44
C PHE A 91 -27.63 -23.94 -10.47
N GLU A 92 -26.49 -24.01 -11.16
CA GLU A 92 -26.20 -25.08 -12.12
C GLU A 92 -26.16 -26.47 -11.46
N LEU A 93 -25.51 -26.59 -10.30
CA LEU A 93 -25.50 -27.83 -9.51
C LEU A 93 -26.93 -28.27 -9.13
N LYS A 94 -27.79 -27.35 -8.69
CA LYS A 94 -29.19 -27.65 -8.39
C LYS A 94 -29.95 -28.11 -9.63
N ARG A 95 -29.71 -27.50 -10.78
CA ARG A 95 -30.36 -27.83 -12.06
C ARG A 95 -29.91 -29.21 -12.58
N GLN A 96 -28.63 -29.56 -12.46
CA GLN A 96 -28.14 -30.90 -12.79
C GLN A 96 -28.77 -31.97 -11.89
N LYS A 97 -28.75 -31.77 -10.56
CA LYS A 97 -29.38 -32.70 -9.60
C LYS A 97 -30.87 -32.93 -9.88
N ARG A 98 -31.62 -31.90 -10.29
CA ARG A 98 -33.03 -32.05 -10.70
C ARG A 98 -33.18 -32.93 -11.93
N LYS A 99 -32.34 -32.72 -12.96
CA LYS A 99 -32.37 -33.54 -14.19
C LYS A 99 -32.04 -35.00 -13.92
N GLU A 100 -31.05 -35.28 -13.08
CA GLU A 100 -30.67 -36.65 -12.70
C GLU A 100 -31.81 -37.38 -11.98
N LYS A 101 -32.50 -36.72 -11.04
CA LYS A 101 -33.66 -37.29 -10.33
C LYS A 101 -34.80 -37.71 -11.26
N HIS A 102 -35.04 -36.98 -12.35
CA HIS A 102 -36.12 -37.28 -13.30
C HIS A 102 -35.71 -38.29 -14.40
N ARG A 103 -34.42 -38.61 -14.54
CA ARG A 103 -33.92 -39.56 -15.56
C ARG A 103 -33.95 -41.03 -15.12
N GLY A 104 -34.18 -41.30 -13.84
CA GLY A 104 -34.18 -42.64 -13.25
C GLY A 104 -35.58 -43.22 -12.97
N ARG A 105 -36.60 -42.87 -13.78
CA ARG A 105 -37.96 -43.40 -13.66
C ARG A 105 -38.42 -44.00 -14.96
#